data_AF-A0AB35J3G5-F1
#
_entry.id   AF-A0AB35J3G5-F1
#
_cell.length_a   1.000
_cell.length_b   1.000
_cell.length_c   1.000
_cell.angle_alpha   90.00
_cell.angle_beta   90.00
_cell.angle_gamma   90.00
#
_symmetry.space_group_name_H-M   'P 1'
#
loop_
_entity.id
_entity.type
_entity.pdbx_description
1 polymer ?
#
loop_
_entity_poly.entity_id
_entity_poly.type
_entity_poly.pdbx_seq_one_letter_code
_entity_poly.pdbx_strand_id
1 'polypeptide(L)'
;MSFIEWFLSNWYANCFTIITVVLSGLISLIISAVYYRKGNRNNLRMAVIHPIIRLLQDAYSRKNYDKLNEIAKDYSTRYLTKTEEQKLNSLLMAYKEVSTYNDISVNADILFSYFEYTLKKNQINPKPVPIEYEGEVVYGSYPPDLFYLSQDLEKVLRRYDPNFEPDECKDAIISLYEHYCKEYYTSDRIKYFDDYTLREVLKKSEIRAKWDKKFDVAKEAKEQFLKLKIAQ
;
A
#
# COMPACT_ATOMS: atom_id res chain seq x y z
N MET A 1 45.10 -32.20 -57.11
CA MET A 1 43.67 -31.88 -56.90
C MET A 1 43.60 -30.73 -55.91
N SER A 2 43.03 -29.59 -56.32
CA SER A 2 42.85 -28.42 -55.44
C SER A 2 41.72 -28.65 -54.43
N PHE A 3 41.66 -27.85 -53.35
CA PHE A 3 40.57 -27.93 -52.35
C PHE A 3 39.19 -27.77 -53.01
N ILE A 4 39.08 -26.84 -53.97
CA ILE A 4 37.85 -26.59 -54.73
C ILE A 4 37.48 -27.82 -55.57
N GLU A 5 38.45 -28.42 -56.26
CA GLU A 5 38.23 -29.64 -57.04
C GLU A 5 37.81 -30.83 -56.16
N TRP A 6 38.45 -31.01 -54.99
CA TRP A 6 38.09 -32.05 -54.03
C TRP A 6 36.68 -31.82 -53.46
N PHE A 7 36.35 -30.57 -53.14
CA PHE A 7 35.06 -30.19 -52.56
C PHE A 7 33.92 -30.45 -53.54
N LEU A 8 34.09 -30.02 -54.80
CA LEU A 8 33.13 -30.22 -55.88
C LEU A 8 33.01 -31.70 -56.28
N SER A 9 34.11 -32.46 -56.27
CA SER A 9 34.09 -33.91 -56.58
C SER A 9 33.34 -34.73 -55.52
N ASN A 10 33.24 -34.23 -54.28
CA ASN A 10 32.54 -34.87 -53.16
C ASN A 10 31.34 -34.05 -52.67
N TRP A 11 30.72 -33.27 -53.58
CA TRP A 11 29.71 -32.26 -53.27
C TRP A 11 28.62 -32.73 -52.29
N TYR A 12 28.00 -33.89 -52.55
CA TYR A 12 26.92 -34.40 -51.69
C TYR A 12 27.38 -34.70 -50.26
N ALA A 13 28.53 -35.37 -50.08
CA ALA A 13 29.05 -35.74 -48.76
C ALA A 13 29.50 -34.50 -47.97
N ASN A 14 30.15 -33.55 -48.66
CA ASN A 14 30.62 -32.31 -48.04
C ASN A 14 29.45 -31.38 -47.66
N CYS A 15 28.47 -31.20 -48.54
CA CYS A 15 27.25 -30.43 -48.22
C CYS A 15 26.46 -31.07 -47.08
N PHE A 16 26.29 -32.40 -47.08
CA PHE A 16 25.64 -33.11 -45.97
C PHE A 16 26.38 -32.88 -44.65
N THR A 17 27.71 -33.00 -44.64
CA THR A 17 28.52 -32.78 -43.44
C THR A 17 28.36 -31.34 -42.91
N ILE A 18 28.44 -30.34 -43.77
CA ILE A 18 28.23 -28.93 -43.38
C ILE A 18 26.83 -28.73 -42.79
N ILE A 19 25.79 -29.26 -43.43
CA ILE A 19 24.41 -29.19 -42.95
C ILE A 19 24.28 -29.84 -41.57
N THR A 20 24.87 -31.02 -41.37
CA THR A 20 24.82 -31.72 -40.07
C THR A 20 25.55 -30.98 -38.96
N VAL A 21 26.70 -30.36 -39.25
CA VAL A 21 27.47 -29.57 -38.28
C VAL A 21 26.68 -28.32 -37.88
N VAL A 22 26.11 -27.61 -38.85
CA VAL A 22 25.28 -26.43 -38.60
C VAL A 22 24.01 -26.80 -37.81
N LEU A 23 23.30 -27.87 -38.20
CA LEU A 23 22.12 -28.35 -37.48
C LEU A 23 22.46 -28.76 -36.04
N SER A 24 23.57 -29.48 -35.83
CA SER A 24 24.04 -29.85 -34.50
C SER A 24 24.33 -28.62 -33.63
N GLY A 25 24.98 -27.61 -34.20
CA GLY A 25 25.22 -26.32 -33.54
C GLY A 25 23.93 -25.61 -33.15
N LEU A 26 22.96 -25.51 -34.07
CA LEU A 26 21.66 -24.88 -33.80
C LEU A 26 20.87 -25.63 -32.71
N ILE A 27 20.86 -26.96 -32.74
CA ILE A 27 20.21 -27.79 -31.72
C ILE A 27 20.86 -27.55 -30.35
N SER A 28 22.20 -27.54 -30.29
CA SER A 28 22.94 -27.25 -29.05
C SER A 28 22.62 -25.87 -28.48
N LEU A 29 22.50 -24.84 -29.34
CA LEU A 29 22.10 -23.50 -28.95
C LEU A 29 20.66 -23.46 -28.40
N ILE A 30 19.72 -24.14 -29.05
CA ILE A 30 18.33 -24.22 -28.59
C ILE A 30 18.25 -24.90 -27.22
N ILE A 31 18.93 -26.04 -27.05
CA ILE A 31 18.98 -26.76 -25.76
C ILE A 31 19.56 -25.87 -24.67
N SER A 32 20.67 -25.20 -24.95
CA SER A 32 21.31 -24.26 -24.01
C SER A 32 20.37 -23.13 -23.62
N ALA A 33 19.71 -22.49 -24.60
CA ALA A 33 18.77 -21.41 -24.35
C ALA A 33 17.58 -21.86 -23.48
N VAL A 34 17.02 -23.05 -23.75
CA VAL A 34 15.95 -23.64 -22.94
C VAL A 34 16.42 -23.92 -21.51
N TYR A 35 17.61 -24.48 -21.35
CA TYR A 35 18.20 -24.77 -20.05
C TYR A 35 18.41 -23.50 -19.21
N TYR A 36 19.05 -22.47 -19.78
CA TYR A 36 19.25 -21.18 -19.12
C TYR A 36 17.92 -20.51 -18.76
N ARG A 37 16.94 -20.54 -19.67
CA ARG A 37 15.60 -20.00 -19.40
C ARG A 37 14.95 -20.70 -18.20
N LYS A 38 15.03 -22.03 -18.13
CA LYS A 38 14.50 -22.82 -17.01
C LYS A 38 15.22 -22.49 -15.69
N GLY A 39 16.55 -22.44 -15.71
CA GLY A 39 17.36 -22.08 -14.54
C GLY A 39 17.05 -20.68 -14.02
N ASN A 40 17.02 -19.68 -14.92
CA ASN A 40 16.70 -18.29 -14.57
C ASN A 40 15.29 -18.16 -13.98
N ARG A 41 14.30 -18.86 -14.54
CA ARG A 41 12.93 -18.90 -14.00
C ARG A 41 12.86 -19.56 -12.63
N ASN A 42 13.64 -20.61 -12.39
CA ASN A 42 13.73 -21.23 -11.08
C ASN A 42 14.36 -20.30 -10.04
N ASN A 43 15.45 -19.61 -10.40
CA ASN A 43 16.09 -18.62 -9.53
C ASN A 43 15.14 -17.47 -9.20
N LEU A 44 14.41 -16.93 -10.18
CA LEU A 44 13.36 -15.94 -9.94
C LEU A 44 12.31 -16.45 -8.96
N ARG A 45 11.85 -17.69 -9.12
CA ARG A 45 10.86 -18.29 -8.22
C ARG A 45 11.38 -18.38 -6.78
N MET A 46 12.62 -18.83 -6.60
CA MET A 46 13.24 -19.06 -5.29
C MET A 46 13.66 -17.76 -4.59
N ALA A 47 14.26 -16.82 -5.34
CA ALA A 47 14.81 -15.58 -4.78
C ALA A 47 13.77 -14.48 -4.59
N VAL A 48 12.72 -14.47 -5.41
CA VAL A 48 11.71 -13.38 -5.42
C VAL A 48 10.34 -13.90 -5.03
N ILE A 49 9.78 -14.83 -5.81
CA ILE A 49 8.35 -15.17 -5.69
C ILE A 49 8.03 -15.82 -4.35
N HIS A 50 8.76 -16.87 -3.95
CA HIS A 50 8.52 -17.55 -2.69
C HIS A 50 8.71 -16.66 -1.45
N PRO A 51 9.79 -15.87 -1.35
CA PRO A 51 9.94 -14.90 -0.26
C PRO A 51 8.81 -13.89 -0.19
N ILE A 52 8.34 -13.36 -1.33
CA ILE A 52 7.17 -12.47 -1.36
C ILE A 52 5.93 -13.19 -0.83
N ILE A 53 5.62 -14.39 -1.33
CA ILE A 53 4.44 -15.16 -0.87
C ILE A 53 4.47 -15.36 0.64
N ARG A 54 5.63 -15.73 1.19
CA ARG A 54 5.81 -15.91 2.63
C ARG A 54 5.57 -14.61 3.39
N LEU A 55 6.13 -13.50 2.93
CA LEU A 55 5.96 -12.19 3.53
C LEU A 55 4.50 -11.71 3.49
N LEU A 56 3.77 -12.03 2.43
CA LEU A 56 2.35 -11.67 2.29
C LEU A 56 1.42 -12.41 3.27
N GLN A 57 1.91 -13.42 4.01
CA GLN A 57 1.16 -14.05 5.10
C GLN A 57 1.11 -13.18 6.36
N ASP A 58 2.10 -12.29 6.52
CA ASP A 58 2.17 -11.37 7.65
C ASP A 58 1.23 -10.17 7.47
N ALA A 59 0.94 -9.49 8.58
CA ALA A 59 0.17 -8.25 8.54
C ALA A 59 0.91 -7.13 7.79
N TYR A 60 0.14 -6.21 7.20
CA TYR A 60 0.67 -5.01 6.57
C TYR A 60 1.41 -4.16 7.60
N SER A 61 2.63 -3.74 7.25
CA SER A 61 3.44 -2.83 8.06
C SER A 61 4.52 -2.21 7.21
N ARG A 62 5.00 -1.03 7.60
CA ARG A 62 6.13 -0.35 6.93
C ARG A 62 7.37 -1.23 6.88
N LYS A 63 7.68 -1.93 7.98
CA LYS A 63 8.79 -2.89 8.05
C LYS A 63 8.66 -4.01 7.00
N ASN A 64 7.47 -4.57 6.84
CA ASN A 64 7.24 -5.62 5.85
C ASN A 64 7.23 -5.05 4.43
N TYR A 65 6.74 -3.82 4.23
CA TYR A 65 6.85 -3.14 2.94
C TYR A 65 8.32 -2.92 2.52
N ASP A 66 9.19 -2.52 3.45
CA ASP A 66 10.61 -2.31 3.16
C ASP A 66 11.29 -3.62 2.74
N LYS A 67 10.99 -4.74 3.43
CA LYS A 67 11.42 -6.08 3.02
C LYS A 67 10.88 -6.49 1.65
N LEU A 68 9.61 -6.20 1.38
CA LEU A 68 8.97 -6.51 0.11
C LEU A 68 9.70 -5.79 -1.04
N ASN A 69 10.02 -4.51 -0.86
CA ASN A 69 10.81 -3.73 -1.80
C ASN A 69 12.22 -4.26 -1.99
N GLU A 70 12.88 -4.71 -0.92
CA GLU A 70 14.21 -5.28 -1.00
C GLU A 70 14.22 -6.56 -1.85
N ILE A 71 13.26 -7.46 -1.61
CA ILE A 71 13.10 -8.68 -2.42
C ILE A 71 12.80 -8.32 -3.88
N ALA A 72 11.96 -7.31 -4.13
CA ALA A 72 11.62 -6.86 -5.48
C ALA A 72 12.78 -6.17 -6.24
N LYS A 73 13.90 -5.88 -5.57
CA LYS A 73 15.12 -5.36 -6.21
C LYS A 73 16.10 -6.46 -6.62
N ASP A 74 15.83 -7.72 -6.29
CA ASP A 74 16.68 -8.83 -6.69
C ASP A 74 16.87 -8.87 -8.21
N TYR A 75 18.07 -9.21 -8.65
CA TYR A 75 18.43 -9.24 -10.06
C TYR A 75 17.54 -10.19 -10.90
N SER A 76 17.03 -11.26 -10.28
CA SER A 76 16.20 -12.25 -10.96
C SER A 76 14.86 -11.68 -11.44
N THR A 77 14.42 -10.54 -10.90
CA THR A 77 13.18 -9.85 -11.33
C THR A 77 13.18 -9.50 -12.82
N ARG A 78 14.35 -9.31 -13.45
CA ARG A 78 14.47 -9.10 -14.90
C ARG A 78 13.89 -10.24 -15.76
N TYR A 79 13.67 -11.42 -15.16
CA TYR A 79 13.10 -12.60 -15.81
C TYR A 79 11.58 -12.72 -15.63
N LEU A 80 10.94 -11.72 -15.02
CA LEU A 80 9.50 -11.58 -15.02
C LEU A 80 9.01 -11.34 -16.45
N THR A 81 7.87 -11.92 -16.77
CA THR A 81 7.10 -11.48 -17.94
C THR A 81 6.49 -10.11 -17.65
N LYS A 82 6.16 -9.34 -18.69
CA LYS A 82 5.50 -8.03 -18.55
C LYS A 82 4.26 -8.09 -17.64
N THR A 83 3.46 -9.15 -17.75
CA THR A 83 2.26 -9.33 -16.91
C THR A 83 2.62 -9.60 -15.44
N GLU A 84 3.62 -10.46 -15.18
CA GLU A 84 4.06 -10.74 -13.80
C GLU A 84 4.66 -9.49 -13.15
N GLU A 85 5.46 -8.72 -13.89
CA GLU A 85 6.03 -7.44 -13.46
C GLU A 85 4.94 -6.42 -13.13
N GLN A 86 3.93 -6.28 -14.00
CA GLN A 86 2.78 -5.41 -13.73
C GLN A 86 2.06 -5.80 -12.43
N LYS A 87 1.81 -7.09 -12.20
CA LYS A 87 1.15 -7.56 -10.97
C LYS A 87 2.03 -7.35 -9.73
N LEU A 88 3.34 -7.54 -9.83
CA LEU A 88 4.27 -7.24 -8.75
C LEU A 88 4.28 -5.74 -8.43
N ASN A 89 4.31 -4.87 -9.43
CA ASN A 89 4.27 -3.42 -9.23
C ASN A 89 2.94 -2.95 -8.62
N SER A 90 1.80 -3.49 -9.07
CA SER A 90 0.50 -3.23 -8.45
C SER A 90 0.48 -3.66 -6.97
N LEU A 91 1.05 -4.82 -6.65
CA LEU A 91 1.20 -5.29 -5.28
C LEU A 91 2.04 -4.32 -4.44
N LEU A 92 3.23 -3.92 -4.93
CA LEU A 92 4.11 -3.00 -4.22
C LEU A 92 3.43 -1.67 -3.90
N MET A 93 2.76 -1.08 -4.91
CA MET A 93 2.07 0.20 -4.75
C MET A 93 0.91 0.10 -3.76
N ALA A 94 0.07 -0.93 -3.87
CA ALA A 94 -1.06 -1.11 -2.97
C ALA A 94 -0.61 -1.44 -1.54
N TYR A 95 0.44 -2.27 -1.38
CA TYR A 95 1.03 -2.58 -0.08
C TYR A 95 1.59 -1.32 0.58
N LYS A 96 2.29 -0.46 -0.18
CA LYS A 96 2.82 0.82 0.32
C LYS A 96 1.73 1.65 0.99
N GLU A 97 0.60 1.81 0.31
CA GLU A 97 -0.52 2.63 0.78
C GLU A 97 -1.08 2.16 2.12
N VAL A 98 -1.23 0.84 2.29
CA VAL A 98 -1.78 0.27 3.54
C VAL A 98 -0.72 0.05 4.62
N SER A 99 0.57 0.08 4.28
CA SER A 99 1.68 -0.13 5.23
C SER A 99 1.83 0.97 6.27
N THR A 100 1.25 2.15 6.00
CA THR A 100 1.24 3.33 6.88
C THR A 100 0.00 3.40 7.75
N TYR A 101 -0.93 2.45 7.60
CA TYR A 101 -2.17 2.43 8.36
C TYR A 101 -1.89 2.31 9.87
N ASN A 102 -2.52 3.18 10.65
CA ASN A 102 -2.51 3.14 12.10
C ASN A 102 -3.95 3.37 12.58
N ASP A 103 -4.56 2.36 13.19
CA ASP A 103 -5.97 2.42 13.59
C ASP A 103 -6.25 3.54 14.59
N ILE A 104 -5.34 3.78 15.54
CA ILE A 104 -5.48 4.83 16.54
C ILE A 104 -5.43 6.22 15.88
N SER A 105 -4.44 6.48 15.03
CA SER A 105 -4.34 7.76 14.32
C SER A 105 -5.54 8.00 13.40
N VAL A 106 -5.98 6.97 12.69
CA VAL A 106 -7.17 7.06 11.83
C VAL A 106 -8.44 7.33 12.65
N ASN A 107 -8.62 6.66 13.79
CA ASN A 107 -9.74 6.91 14.67
C ASN A 107 -9.68 8.31 15.29
N ALA A 108 -8.48 8.82 15.62
CA ALA A 108 -8.30 10.20 16.07
C ALA A 108 -8.69 11.22 14.99
N ASP A 109 -8.31 11.01 13.74
CA ASP A 109 -8.71 11.86 12.61
C ASP A 109 -10.24 11.83 12.39
N ILE A 110 -10.85 10.66 12.54
CA ILE A 110 -12.31 10.50 12.46
C ILE A 110 -13.00 11.29 13.57
N LEU A 111 -12.49 11.19 14.79
CA LEU A 111 -13.02 11.90 15.95
C LEU A 111 -12.85 13.42 15.80
N PHE A 112 -11.68 13.89 15.34
CA PHE A 112 -11.46 15.30 15.01
C PHE A 112 -12.48 15.79 13.97
N SER A 113 -12.71 15.02 12.90
CA SER A 113 -13.71 15.35 11.88
C SER A 113 -15.13 15.39 12.46
N TYR A 114 -15.46 14.48 13.39
CA TYR A 114 -16.73 14.51 14.10
C TYR A 114 -16.88 15.75 14.98
N PHE A 115 -15.82 16.17 15.67
CA PHE A 115 -15.81 17.41 16.46
C PHE A 115 -16.13 18.62 15.58
N GLU A 116 -15.48 18.76 14.42
CA GLU A 116 -15.80 19.83 13.47
C GLU A 116 -17.26 19.80 12.99
N TYR A 117 -17.77 18.60 12.72
CA TYR A 117 -19.15 18.40 12.34
C TYR A 117 -20.11 18.86 13.45
N THR A 118 -19.85 18.49 14.70
CA THR A 118 -20.67 18.91 15.84
C THR A 118 -20.62 20.43 16.05
N LEU A 119 -19.47 21.08 15.90
CA LEU A 119 -19.37 22.55 15.95
C LEU A 119 -20.25 23.20 14.89
N LYS A 120 -20.16 22.74 13.63
CA LYS A 120 -20.97 23.26 12.52
C LYS A 120 -22.47 23.06 12.75
N LYS A 121 -22.87 21.90 13.27
CA LYS A 121 -24.27 21.60 13.64
C LYS A 121 -24.83 22.59 14.68
N ASN A 122 -23.97 23.10 15.55
CA ASN A 122 -24.29 24.14 16.54
C ASN A 122 -24.02 25.57 16.03
N GLN A 123 -23.85 25.77 14.72
CA GLN A 123 -23.60 27.08 14.08
C GLN A 123 -22.29 27.75 14.53
N ILE A 124 -21.34 26.97 15.01
CA ILE A 124 -20.01 27.44 15.40
C ILE A 124 -19.06 27.20 14.22
N ASN A 125 -18.32 28.24 13.82
CA ASN A 125 -17.28 28.12 12.80
C ASN A 125 -16.05 27.40 13.38
N PRO A 126 -15.65 26.20 12.88
CA PRO A 126 -14.46 25.50 13.37
C PRO A 126 -13.15 26.23 13.05
N LYS A 127 -13.15 27.18 12.10
CA LYS A 127 -11.98 27.95 11.69
C LYS A 127 -12.23 29.45 11.85
N PRO A 128 -12.35 29.95 13.09
CA PRO A 128 -12.74 31.32 13.37
C PRO A 128 -11.59 32.32 13.21
N VAL A 129 -10.34 31.87 13.16
CA VAL A 129 -9.16 32.74 13.12
C VAL A 129 -8.93 33.22 11.69
N PRO A 130 -9.00 34.54 11.40
CA PRO A 130 -8.74 35.05 10.06
C PRO A 130 -7.24 34.97 9.74
N ILE A 131 -6.90 34.53 8.53
CA ILE A 131 -5.57 34.64 7.96
C ILE A 131 -5.57 35.79 6.97
N GLU A 132 -4.75 36.80 7.26
CA GLU A 132 -4.62 38.01 6.46
C GLU A 132 -3.37 37.96 5.58
N TYR A 133 -3.51 38.41 4.33
CA TYR A 133 -2.41 38.67 3.41
C TYR A 133 -2.59 40.08 2.86
N GLU A 134 -1.57 40.92 3.01
CA GLU A 134 -1.61 42.33 2.58
C GLU A 134 -2.79 43.14 3.18
N GLY A 135 -3.27 42.75 4.37
CA GLY A 135 -4.38 43.42 5.06
C GLY A 135 -5.78 42.95 4.63
N GLU A 136 -5.88 41.95 3.73
CA GLU A 136 -7.14 41.31 3.37
C GLU A 136 -7.26 39.91 3.97
N VAL A 137 -8.43 39.56 4.50
CA VAL A 137 -8.71 38.22 5.02
C VAL A 137 -8.86 37.24 3.85
N VAL A 138 -7.92 36.30 3.73
CA VAL A 138 -7.88 35.33 2.63
C VAL A 138 -8.67 34.05 2.97
N TYR A 139 -8.47 33.51 4.18
CA TYR A 139 -9.19 32.31 4.64
C TYR A 139 -9.21 32.18 6.17
N GLY A 140 -10.12 31.37 6.70
CA GLY A 140 -10.18 31.03 8.12
C GLY A 140 -9.27 29.84 8.47
N SER A 141 -8.54 29.94 9.58
CA SER A 141 -7.73 28.88 10.16
C SER A 141 -8.28 28.42 11.51
N TYR A 142 -7.78 27.28 11.97
CA TYR A 142 -8.11 26.77 13.31
C TYR A 142 -7.59 27.70 14.40
N PRO A 143 -8.22 27.71 15.58
CA PRO A 143 -7.65 28.30 16.77
C PRO A 143 -6.22 27.77 17.05
N PRO A 144 -5.37 28.58 17.71
CA PRO A 144 -4.06 28.10 18.17
C PRO A 144 -4.20 26.79 18.93
N ASP A 145 -3.21 25.91 18.79
CA ASP A 145 -3.09 24.65 19.55
C ASP A 145 -4.20 23.60 19.32
N LEU A 146 -5.26 23.88 18.54
CA LEU A 146 -6.25 22.85 18.19
C LEU A 146 -5.64 21.67 17.44
N PHE A 147 -4.52 21.85 16.75
CA PHE A 147 -3.81 20.76 16.08
C PHE A 147 -3.28 19.69 17.06
N TYR A 148 -3.18 19.99 18.36
CA TYR A 148 -2.88 18.99 19.39
C TYR A 148 -4.07 18.08 19.71
N LEU A 149 -5.31 18.46 19.35
CA LEU A 149 -6.51 17.66 19.61
C LEU A 149 -6.37 16.25 19.03
N SER A 150 -5.87 16.09 17.81
CA SER A 150 -5.64 14.76 17.23
C SER A 150 -4.65 13.94 18.06
N GLN A 151 -3.57 14.54 18.55
CA GLN A 151 -2.59 13.85 19.39
C GLN A 151 -3.17 13.46 20.75
N ASP A 152 -4.01 14.32 21.34
CA ASP A 152 -4.66 14.03 22.61
C ASP A 152 -5.75 12.97 22.45
N LEU A 153 -6.49 12.97 21.33
CA LEU A 153 -7.41 11.89 20.97
C LEU A 153 -6.67 10.56 20.82
N GLU A 154 -5.48 10.54 20.20
CA GLU A 154 -4.66 9.33 20.14
C GLU A 154 -4.28 8.82 21.53
N LYS A 155 -3.93 9.71 22.47
CA LYS A 155 -3.62 9.32 23.86
C LYS A 155 -4.83 8.72 24.56
N VAL A 156 -6.03 9.29 24.35
CA VAL A 156 -7.28 8.77 24.88
C VAL A 156 -7.57 7.37 24.33
N LEU A 157 -7.47 7.19 23.01
CA LEU A 157 -7.70 5.90 22.33
C LEU A 157 -6.69 4.81 22.72
N ARG A 158 -5.47 5.18 23.11
CA ARG A 158 -4.47 4.24 23.67
C ARG A 158 -4.79 3.82 25.11
N ARG A 159 -5.49 4.68 25.85
CA ARG A 159 -5.82 4.45 27.25
C ARG A 159 -7.12 3.69 27.42
N TYR A 160 -8.11 3.97 26.58
CA TYR A 160 -9.43 3.36 26.62
C TYR A 160 -9.77 2.83 25.22
N ASP A 161 -9.80 1.50 25.07
CA ASP A 161 -10.11 0.88 23.78
C ASP A 161 -11.62 0.99 23.51
N PRO A 162 -12.05 1.64 22.42
CA PRO A 162 -13.47 1.85 22.13
C PRO A 162 -14.26 0.55 21.88
N ASN A 163 -13.61 -0.60 21.70
CA ASN A 163 -14.27 -1.90 21.55
C ASN A 163 -14.48 -2.63 22.88
N PHE A 164 -13.71 -2.31 23.92
CA PHE A 164 -13.77 -2.98 25.23
C PHE A 164 -14.32 -2.06 26.33
N GLU A 165 -13.99 -0.78 26.27
CA GLU A 165 -14.35 0.26 27.26
C GLU A 165 -15.03 1.45 26.55
N PRO A 166 -16.17 1.20 25.86
CA PRO A 166 -16.79 2.21 24.98
C PRO A 166 -17.30 3.43 25.74
N ASP A 167 -17.78 3.25 26.97
CA ASP A 167 -18.35 4.33 27.78
C ASP A 167 -17.25 5.21 28.38
N GLU A 168 -16.20 4.61 28.95
CA GLU A 168 -15.04 5.33 29.47
C GLU A 168 -14.28 6.09 28.36
N CYS A 169 -14.13 5.46 27.20
CA CYS A 169 -13.54 6.09 26.03
C CYS A 169 -14.37 7.29 25.58
N LYS A 170 -15.70 7.12 25.48
CA LYS A 170 -16.63 8.19 25.09
C LYS A 170 -16.57 9.36 26.08
N ASP A 171 -16.61 9.10 27.37
CA ASP A 171 -16.58 10.15 28.40
C ASP A 171 -15.26 10.92 28.39
N ALA A 172 -14.14 10.23 28.18
CA ALA A 172 -12.83 10.87 28.04
C ALA A 172 -12.74 11.75 26.77
N ILE A 173 -13.31 11.30 25.65
CA ILE A 173 -13.39 12.10 24.41
C ILE A 173 -14.27 13.33 24.62
N ILE A 174 -15.44 13.18 25.25
CA ILE A 174 -16.34 14.31 25.55
C ILE A 174 -15.63 15.34 26.43
N SER A 175 -14.95 14.89 27.48
CA SER A 175 -14.20 15.76 28.38
C SER A 175 -13.13 16.57 27.61
N LEU A 176 -12.46 15.93 26.66
CA LEU A 176 -11.48 16.58 25.80
C LEU A 176 -12.14 17.62 24.88
N TYR A 177 -13.26 17.27 24.24
CA TYR A 177 -14.01 18.21 23.40
C TYR A 177 -14.53 19.41 24.17
N GLU A 178 -15.07 19.20 25.36
CA GLU A 178 -15.55 20.29 26.21
C GLU A 178 -14.41 21.24 26.60
N HIS A 179 -13.22 20.71 26.88
CA HIS A 179 -12.04 21.51 27.17
C HIS A 179 -11.65 22.41 25.98
N TYR A 180 -11.44 21.82 24.80
CA TYR A 180 -11.07 22.58 23.60
C TYR A 180 -12.20 23.53 23.13
N CYS A 181 -13.45 23.13 23.29
CA CYS A 181 -14.60 23.96 22.93
C CYS A 181 -14.68 25.21 23.80
N LYS A 182 -14.54 25.03 25.13
CA LYS A 182 -14.53 26.13 26.10
C LYS A 182 -13.40 27.11 25.87
N GLU A 183 -12.21 26.60 25.56
CA GLU A 183 -11.01 27.43 25.37
C GLU A 183 -11.09 28.28 24.09
N TYR A 184 -11.58 27.69 22.99
CA TYR A 184 -11.39 28.29 21.67
C TYR A 184 -12.68 28.71 20.93
N TYR A 185 -13.85 28.27 21.38
CA TYR A 185 -15.09 28.41 20.60
C TYR A 185 -16.25 29.01 21.39
N THR A 186 -16.72 28.32 22.44
CA THR A 186 -17.85 28.77 23.25
C THR A 186 -17.83 28.12 24.62
N SER A 187 -18.34 28.83 25.63
CA SER A 187 -18.62 28.25 26.95
C SER A 187 -19.99 27.59 27.04
N ASP A 188 -20.80 27.63 25.98
CA ASP A 188 -22.11 27.00 25.94
C ASP A 188 -22.00 25.48 25.93
N ARG A 189 -22.99 24.82 26.55
CA ARG A 189 -23.01 23.36 26.64
C ARG A 189 -23.36 22.75 25.29
N ILE A 190 -22.41 22.05 24.69
CA ILE A 190 -22.61 21.24 23.47
C ILE A 190 -22.91 19.79 23.87
N LYS A 191 -23.89 19.18 23.20
CA LYS A 191 -24.13 17.73 23.30
C LYS A 191 -23.35 17.00 22.21
N TYR A 192 -22.53 16.03 22.62
CA TYR A 192 -21.77 15.17 21.73
C TYR A 192 -22.37 13.76 21.70
N PHE A 193 -22.26 13.07 20.57
CA PHE A 193 -22.78 11.72 20.35
C PHE A 193 -24.30 11.60 20.60
N ASP A 194 -25.06 12.65 20.27
CA ASP A 194 -26.52 12.67 20.35
C ASP A 194 -27.18 12.10 19.08
N ASP A 195 -26.47 12.19 17.96
CA ASP A 195 -26.88 11.73 16.63
C ASP A 195 -26.29 10.38 16.25
N TYR A 196 -25.07 10.11 16.69
CA TYR A 196 -24.35 8.87 16.43
C TYR A 196 -23.67 8.36 17.70
N THR A 197 -23.67 7.04 17.88
CA THR A 197 -22.83 6.41 18.91
C THR A 197 -21.35 6.53 18.54
N LEU A 198 -20.44 6.45 19.53
CA LEU A 198 -18.99 6.44 19.29
C LEU A 198 -18.60 5.41 18.23
N ARG A 199 -19.18 4.20 18.31
CA ARG A 199 -18.92 3.12 17.37
C ARG A 199 -19.39 3.44 15.94
N GLU A 200 -20.52 4.12 15.80
CA GLU A 200 -21.01 4.54 14.49
C GLU A 200 -20.14 5.61 13.87
N VAL A 201 -19.70 6.60 14.66
CA VAL A 201 -18.76 7.63 14.21
C VAL A 201 -17.49 6.99 13.65
N LEU A 202 -16.88 6.05 14.40
CA LEU A 202 -15.65 5.37 13.99
C LEU A 202 -15.81 4.48 12.75
N LYS A 203 -16.98 3.85 12.56
CA LYS A 203 -17.22 2.90 11.47
C LYS A 203 -17.78 3.51 10.19
N LYS A 204 -18.64 4.53 10.29
CA LYS A 204 -19.39 5.09 9.15
C LYS A 204 -18.72 6.33 8.54
N SER A 205 -17.58 6.76 9.08
CA SER A 205 -16.90 7.96 8.58
C SER A 205 -16.38 7.78 7.15
N GLU A 206 -16.32 8.89 6.41
CA GLU A 206 -15.73 8.92 5.06
C GLU A 206 -14.24 8.53 5.09
N ILE A 207 -13.53 8.90 6.16
CA ILE A 207 -12.12 8.55 6.36
C ILE A 207 -11.98 7.02 6.48
N ARG A 208 -12.83 6.35 7.25
CA ARG A 208 -12.87 4.88 7.36
C ARG A 208 -13.14 4.25 6.00
N ALA A 209 -14.15 4.72 5.28
CA ALA A 209 -14.49 4.21 3.95
C ALA A 209 -13.33 4.35 2.93
N LYS A 210 -12.57 5.45 2.99
CA LYS A 210 -11.37 5.63 2.15
C LYS A 210 -10.29 4.60 2.46
N TRP A 211 -10.06 4.29 3.74
CA TRP A 211 -9.11 3.27 4.14
C TRP A 211 -9.56 1.86 3.78
N ASP A 212 -10.83 1.54 3.97
CA ASP A 212 -11.40 0.24 3.58
C ASP A 212 -11.18 -0.01 2.08
N LYS A 213 -11.43 0.99 1.24
CA LYS A 213 -11.14 0.91 -0.20
C LYS A 213 -9.65 0.66 -0.51
N LYS A 214 -8.72 1.26 0.25
CA LYS A 214 -7.29 0.99 0.09
C LYS A 214 -6.94 -0.45 0.45
N PHE A 215 -7.55 -0.98 1.52
CA PHE A 215 -7.38 -2.39 1.90
C PHE A 215 -7.96 -3.36 0.86
N ASP A 216 -9.11 -3.03 0.27
CA ASP A 216 -9.70 -3.82 -0.82
C ASP A 216 -8.76 -3.89 -2.03
N VAL A 217 -8.19 -2.75 -2.45
CA VAL A 217 -7.21 -2.69 -3.54
C VAL A 217 -5.95 -3.50 -3.20
N ALA A 218 -5.45 -3.41 -1.97
CA ALA A 218 -4.30 -4.20 -1.53
C ALA A 218 -4.59 -5.72 -1.53
N LYS A 219 -5.79 -6.10 -1.08
CA LYS A 219 -6.26 -7.49 -1.10
C LYS A 219 -6.37 -8.00 -2.53
N GLU A 220 -6.97 -7.23 -3.43
CA GLU A 220 -7.09 -7.60 -4.84
C GLU A 220 -5.71 -7.76 -5.49
N ALA A 221 -4.79 -6.81 -5.28
CA ALA A 221 -3.45 -6.88 -5.82
C ALA A 221 -2.69 -8.13 -5.30
N LYS A 222 -2.82 -8.44 -4.00
CA LYS A 222 -2.30 -9.67 -3.40
C LYS A 222 -2.86 -10.91 -4.08
N GLU A 223 -4.18 -11.01 -4.22
CA GLU A 223 -4.81 -12.16 -4.88
C GLU A 223 -4.38 -12.32 -6.34
N GLN A 224 -4.30 -11.22 -7.09
CA GLN A 224 -3.85 -11.25 -8.48
C GLN A 224 -2.40 -11.72 -8.61
N PHE A 225 -1.52 -11.30 -7.69
CA PHE A 225 -0.14 -11.78 -7.63
C PHE A 225 -0.06 -13.28 -7.30
N LEU A 226 -0.82 -13.74 -6.30
CA LEU A 226 -0.84 -15.15 -5.90
C LEU A 226 -1.42 -16.09 -6.96
N LYS A 227 -2.26 -15.58 -7.88
CA LYS A 227 -2.80 -16.34 -9.01
C LYS A 227 -1.82 -16.51 -10.18
N LEU A 228 -0.65 -15.86 -10.16
CA LEU A 228 0.35 -16.00 -11.21
C LEU A 228 0.84 -17.45 -11.29
N LYS A 229 1.06 -17.96 -12.51
CA LYS A 229 1.58 -19.33 -12.71
C LYS A 229 2.93 -19.58 -12.04
N ILE A 230 3.76 -18.55 -11.90
CA ILE A 230 5.06 -18.65 -11.21
C ILE A 230 4.92 -18.72 -9.68
N ALA A 231 3.78 -18.28 -9.15
CA ALA A 231 3.43 -18.33 -7.74
C ALA A 231 2.72 -19.63 -7.34
N GLN A 232 2.31 -20.45 -8.31
CA GLN A 232 1.72 -21.78 -8.13
C GLN A 232 2.77 -22.87 -7.98
#